data_AF-A0A373N1W5-F1
#
_entry.id   AF-A0A373N1W5-F1
#
_cell.length_a   1.000
_cell.length_b   1.000
_cell.length_c   1.000
_cell.angle_alpha   90.00
_cell.angle_beta   90.00
_cell.angle_gamma   90.00
#
_symmetry.space_group_name_H-M   'P 1'
#
loop_
_entity.id
_entity.type
_entity.pdbx_description
1 polymer ?
#
loop_
_entity_poly.entity_id
_entity_poly.type
_entity_poly.pdbx_seq_one_letter_code
_entity_poly.pdbx_strand_id
1 'polypeptide(L)' 'MRNVKFEENELLVMAMFDAGNRRESMERIEEIIPHVEEDQEIYSLVLQTIEKLKRITDMDYHRIDLEEYKQEPEEEE' A
#
# COMPACT_ATOMS: atom_id res chain seq x y z
N MET A 1 -2.34 7.47 -20.99
CA MET A 1 -2.37 7.18 -19.54
C MET A 1 -1.19 6.28 -19.24
N ARG A 2 -0.35 6.61 -18.26
CA ARG A 2 0.71 5.68 -17.83
C ARG A 2 0.00 4.53 -17.11
N ASN A 3 0.13 3.30 -17.60
CA ASN A 3 -0.31 2.12 -16.86
C ASN A 3 0.61 1.98 -15.64
N VAL A 4 0.13 2.41 -14.47
CA VAL A 4 0.80 2.13 -13.20
C VAL A 4 0.58 0.66 -12.89
N LYS A 5 1.67 -0.08 -12.68
CA LYS A 5 1.63 -1.49 -12.29
C LYS A 5 2.18 -1.61 -10.87
N PHE A 6 1.43 -2.27 -10.02
CA PHE A 6 1.87 -2.63 -8.68
C PHE A 6 2.48 -4.03 -8.71
N GLU A 7 3.57 -4.19 -7.98
CA GLU A 7 4.22 -5.46 -7.69
C GLU A 7 3.56 -6.10 -6.47
N GLU A 8 3.78 -7.41 -6.28
CA GLU A 8 3.15 -8.20 -5.22
C GLU A 8 3.36 -7.59 -3.83
N ASN A 9 4.60 -7.20 -3.49
CA ASN A 9 4.90 -6.57 -2.21
C ASN A 9 4.19 -5.22 -2.02
N GLU A 10 3.98 -4.45 -3.09
CA GLU A 10 3.24 -3.18 -3.00
C GLU A 10 1.74 -3.43 -2.80
N LEU A 11 1.20 -4.49 -3.40
CA LEU A 11 -0.19 -4.92 -3.20
C LEU A 11 -0.42 -5.42 -1.77
N LEU A 12 0.56 -6.14 -1.19
CA LEU A 12 0.54 -6.53 0.23
C LEU A 12 0.50 -5.30 1.14
N VAL A 13 1.39 -4.32 0.94
CA VAL A 13 1.38 -3.06 1.70
C VAL A 13 0.03 -2.35 1.54
N MET A 14 -0.49 -2.26 0.32
CA MET A 14 -1.80 -1.64 0.07
C MET A 14 -2.94 -2.36 0.79
N ALA A 15 -2.92 -3.69 0.87
CA ALA A 15 -3.94 -4.49 1.55
C ALA A 15 -3.85 -4.35 3.08
N MET A 16 -2.65 -4.32 3.64
CA MET A 16 -2.42 -4.13 5.08
C MET A 16 -2.96 -2.78 5.57
N PHE A 17 -2.81 -1.73 4.76
CA PHE A 17 -3.18 -0.36 5.13
C PHE A 17 -4.45 0.14 4.41
N ASP A 18 -5.23 -0.75 3.80
CA ASP A 18 -6.46 -0.36 3.12
C ASP A 18 -7.44 0.33 4.09
N ALA A 19 -7.84 1.54 3.71
CA ALA A 19 -8.78 2.38 4.43
C ALA A 19 -10.09 2.58 3.68
N GLY A 20 -10.32 1.82 2.60
CA GLY A 20 -11.51 1.93 1.77
C GLY A 20 -11.44 3.05 0.73
N ASN A 21 -10.43 3.93 0.75
CA ASN A 21 -10.12 4.81 -0.38
C ASN A 21 -8.63 5.13 -0.47
N ARG A 22 -8.18 5.42 -1.70
CA ARG A 22 -6.78 5.69 -2.04
C ARG A 22 -6.10 6.72 -1.14
N ARG A 23 -6.82 7.79 -0.77
CA ARG A 23 -6.24 8.87 0.02
C ARG A 23 -5.99 8.42 1.45
N GLU A 24 -7.00 7.85 2.11
CA GLU A 24 -6.85 7.38 3.49
C GLU A 24 -5.85 6.21 3.59
N SER A 25 -5.83 5.31 2.60
CA SER A 25 -4.84 4.22 2.58
C SER A 25 -3.42 4.78 2.43
N MET A 26 -3.23 5.80 1.59
CA MET A 26 -1.94 6.46 1.44
C MET A 26 -1.51 7.20 2.72
N GLU A 27 -2.44 7.89 3.40
CA GLU A 27 -2.17 8.55 4.69
C GLU A 27 -1.70 7.52 5.74
N ARG A 28 -2.34 6.33 5.82
CA ARG A 28 -1.91 5.25 6.72
C ARG A 28 -0.55 4.66 6.36
N ILE A 29 -0.25 4.51 5.07
CA ILE A 29 1.07 4.04 4.62
C ILE A 29 2.15 5.09 4.96
N GLU A 30 1.84 6.39 4.90
CA GLU A 30 2.77 7.46 5.30
C GLU A 30 3.07 7.44 6.80
N GLU A 31 2.09 7.08 7.65
CA GLU A 31 2.27 6.97 9.10
C GLU A 31 3.32 5.93 9.51
N ILE A 32 3.54 4.89 8.71
CA ILE A 32 4.53 3.85 9.04
C ILE A 32 5.97 4.20 8.62
N ILE A 33 6.19 5.26 7.85
CA ILE A 33 7.50 5.64 7.34
C ILE A 33 8.57 5.73 8.45
N PRO A 34 8.31 6.39 9.60
CA PRO A 34 9.30 6.48 10.69
C PRO A 34 9.61 5.13 11.34
N HIS A 35 8.73 4.14 11.21
CA HIS A 35 8.92 2.81 11.78
C HIS A 35 9.76 1.89 10.90
N VAL A 36 9.89 2.21 9.61
CA VAL A 36 10.62 1.40 8.63
C VAL A 36 11.86 2.10 8.07
N GLU A 37 12.17 3.32 8.52
CA GLU A 37 13.28 4.13 7.97
C GLU A 37 14.67 3.50 8.14
N GLU A 38 14.86 2.63 9.14
CA GLU A 38 16.11 1.90 9.36
C GLU A 38 16.26 0.70 8.41
N ASP A 39 15.15 0.15 7.90
CA ASP A 39 15.14 -0.94 6.92
C ASP A 39 15.01 -0.35 5.50
N GLN A 40 16.15 -0.25 4.81
CA GLN A 40 16.21 0.37 3.49
C GLN A 40 15.31 -0.33 2.44
N GLU A 41 15.13 -1.65 2.55
CA GLU A 41 14.31 -2.42 1.62
C GLU A 41 12.83 -2.09 1.82
N ILE A 42 12.37 -2.16 3.07
CA ILE A 42 10.98 -1.85 3.43
C ILE A 42 10.66 -0.37 3.24
N TYR A 43 11.57 0.53 3.63
CA TYR A 43 11.43 1.96 3.39
C TYR A 43 11.27 2.27 1.90
N SER A 44 12.07 1.65 1.04
CA SER A 44 11.98 1.85 -0.41
C SER A 44 10.66 1.33 -0.97
N LEU A 45 10.20 0.17 -0.50
CA LEU A 45 8.91 -0.41 -0.88
C LEU A 45 7.73 0.51 -0.53
N VAL A 46 7.71 1.03 0.70
CA VAL A 46 6.67 1.94 1.20
C VAL A 46 6.62 3.22 0.37
N LEU A 47 7.78 3.85 0.12
CA LEU A 47 7.86 5.06 -0.69
C LEU A 47 7.44 4.82 -2.16
N GLN A 48 7.84 3.70 -2.75
CA GLN A 48 7.44 3.34 -4.12
C GLN A 48 5.92 3.13 -4.23
N THR A 49 5.33 2.46 -3.24
CA THR A 49 3.88 2.24 -3.15
C THR A 49 3.13 3.57 -3.12
N ILE A 50 3.54 4.51 -2.24
CA ILE A 50 2.97 5.86 -2.16
C ILE A 50 3.11 6.60 -3.50
N GLU A 51 4.29 6.57 -4.12
CA GLU A 51 4.52 7.24 -5.40
C GLU A 51 3.65 6.70 -6.54
N LYS A 52 3.33 5.41 -6.53
CA LYS A 52 2.38 4.81 -7.48
C LYS A 52 0.93 5.17 -7.14
N LEU A 53 0.54 5.18 -5.87
CA LEU A 53 -0.79 5.62 -5.42
C LEU A 53 -1.08 7.09 -5.79
N LYS A 54 -0.07 7.97 -5.78
CA LYS A 54 -0.21 9.36 -6.26
C LYS A 54 -0.53 9.47 -7.76
N ARG A 55 -0.27 8.43 -8.54
CA ARG A 55 -0.40 8.43 -10.02
C ARG A 55 -1.70 7.81 -10.52
N ILE A 56 -2.51 7.25 -9.64
CA ILE A 56 -3.80 6.62 -9.98
C ILE A 56 -4.96 7.41 -9.37
N THR A 57 -6.16 7.21 -9.91
CA THR A 57 -7.39 7.80 -9.35
C THR A 57 -8.01 6.88 -8.29
N ASP A 58 -8.95 7.40 -7.49
CA ASP A 58 -9.70 6.57 -6.55
C ASP A 58 -10.51 5.48 -7.28
N MET A 59 -11.00 5.78 -8.49
CA MET A 59 -11.67 4.79 -9.34
C MET A 59 -10.73 3.67 -9.78
N ASP A 60 -9.47 3.98 -10.09
CA ASP A 60 -8.46 2.96 -10.41
C ASP A 60 -8.08 2.14 -9.18
N TYR A 61 -7.98 2.79 -8.01
CA TYR A 61 -7.71 2.11 -6.74
C TYR A 61 -8.78 1.05 -6.42
N HIS A 62 -10.07 1.39 -6.55
CA HIS A 62 -11.18 0.44 -6.32
C HIS A 62 -11.25 -0.72 -7.32
N ARG A 63 -10.49 -0.66 -8.42
CA ARG A 63 -10.39 -1.77 -9.39
C ARG A 63 -9.26 -2.75 -9.06
N ILE A 64 -8.42 -2.42 -8.08
CA ILE A 64 -7.38 -3.30 -7.59
C ILE A 64 -8.03 -4.30 -6.64
N ASP A 65 -7.88 -5.59 -6.94
CA ASP A 65 -8.32 -6.65 -6.05
C ASP A 65 -7.27 -6.85 -4.96
N LEU A 66 -7.58 -6.37 -3.75
CA LEU A 66 -6.73 -6.49 -2.57
C LEU A 66 -7.08 -7.71 -1.72
N GLU A 67 -8.16 -8.44 -2.03
CA GLU A 67 -8.64 -9.54 -1.18
C GLU A 67 -7.62 -10.68 -1.10
N GLU A 68 -6.95 -10.99 -2.22
CA GLU A 68 -5.90 -12.02 -2.29
C GLU A 68 -4.63 -11.63 -1.50
N TYR A 69 -4.47 -10.35 -1.15
CA TYR A 69 -3.30 -9.80 -0.47
C TYR A 69 -3.55 -9.47 1.00
N LYS A 70 -4.79 -9.60 1.48
CA LYS A 70 -5.11 -9.40 2.90
C LYS A 70 -4.44 -10.50 3.71
N GLN A 71 -3.66 -10.10 4.70
CA GLN A 71 -3.10 -11.01 5.67
C GLN A 71 -4.17 -11.35 6.71
N GLU A 72 -4.23 -12.61 7.14
CA GLU A 72 -5.04 -12.98 8.29
C GLU A 72 -4.54 -12.18 9.51
N PRO A 73 -5.44 -11.63 10.33
CA PRO A 73 -5.01 -10.98 11.57
C PRO A 73 -4.23 -12.01 12.38
N GLU A 74 -3.01 -11.67 12.80
CA GLU A 74 -2.29 -12.49 13.77
C GLU A 74 -3.17 -12.57 15.02
N GLU A 75 -3.66 -13.76 15.36
CA GLU A 75 -4.32 -13.99 16.64
C GLU A 75 -3.28 -13.69 17.73
N GLU A 76 -3.45 -12.58 18.44
CA GLU A 76 -2.69 -12.29 19.65
C GLU A 76 -3.01 -13.38 20.68
N GLU A 77 -2.12 -14.39 20.83
CA GLU A 77 -2.14 -15.34 21.96
C GLU A 77 -1.82 -14.68 23.31
#